data_AF-A0A0Q6YB13-F1
#
_entry.id   AF-A0A0Q6YB13-F1
#
_cell.length_a   1.000
_cell.length_b   1.000
_cell.length_c   1.000
_cell.angle_alpha   90.00
_cell.angle_beta   90.00
_cell.angle_gamma   90.00
#
_symmetry.space_group_name_H-M   'P 1'
#
loop_
_entity.id
_entity.type
_entity.pdbx_description
1 polymer ?
#
loop_
_entity_poly.entity_id
_entity_poly.type
_entity_poly.pdbx_seq_one_letter_code
_entity_poly.pdbx_strand_id
1 'polypeptide(L)'
;MTTPGRPTRPAVSTAPEPPTQWHRVLTLLADVSLFIGTRDVWTQAAVHRPAVAMVISVCYASILVCGVLALVVRGRPALARVDLCVLVTGLTLALSAFVLLHRGTDESVLTAQAAREMVAGHGVYGHPWPWLFGGNGIALTPTVTGGYDTTYGYPPLAPLLTAPLLWLGHGGLPAMAMSTGALLVGTVVLWWLLPAPWRSAATMACLGFSMISMYGRLGYPAILALALLMPVVVRWPRIGRGGRLGPAGVAQAACLGAACAAQQLPWFLTPFLLAGIYAVRRGELGARAAGLVLLRFAGAAATTWLLINTYFIVSEPVAWLKGIALPLIQGAVLHGQGLVDVSLYLTNGSDRLDWYGYASLLLLAGLLALFVLFVRRLGPAATVLPWLAFWLATRSQDGYYLMMTPLWLAAAVTAPAAEFAGAWQPFTRRLAGPYRRPARIVAAVLLLSPALASAALAATGSPPLRMEVTSVRHGVRTLSRLTLRVTNSDDDALTPHFTLTRGQGMYPYFSVLRGPTTLPAHATATYELRPPAGAYALPEPGQRIRLRVFTSSPQTLSSADVTLPTA
;
A
#
# COMPACT_ATOMS: atom_id res chain seq x y z
N MET A 1 45.26 42.17 49.93
CA MET A 1 44.54 42.31 48.65
C MET A 1 45.28 41.48 47.60
N THR A 2 44.81 40.26 47.35
CA THR A 2 45.37 39.29 46.40
C THR A 2 44.44 39.23 45.19
N THR A 3 44.93 39.63 44.03
CA THR A 3 44.22 39.56 42.75
C THR A 3 44.12 38.11 42.28
N PRO A 4 42.92 37.56 42.00
CA PRO A 4 42.79 36.22 41.42
C PRO A 4 43.17 36.26 39.94
N GLY A 5 44.11 35.40 39.55
CA GLY A 5 44.50 35.17 38.17
C GLY A 5 43.34 34.72 37.29
N ARG A 6 43.24 35.33 36.11
CA ARG A 6 42.28 35.03 35.05
C ARG A 6 42.55 33.60 34.52
N PRO A 7 41.60 32.66 34.58
CA PRO A 7 41.81 31.33 34.01
C PRO A 7 41.77 31.42 32.49
N THR A 8 42.93 31.27 31.85
CA THR A 8 43.05 31.00 30.42
C THR A 8 42.56 29.58 30.15
N ARG A 9 41.29 29.45 29.73
CA ARG A 9 40.78 28.23 29.09
C ARG A 9 41.50 28.09 27.73
N PRO A 10 42.27 27.02 27.47
CA PRO A 10 42.64 26.69 26.11
C PRO A 10 41.38 26.21 25.41
N ALA A 11 40.84 27.04 24.52
CA ALA A 11 39.88 26.60 23.52
C ALA A 11 40.64 25.73 22.52
N VAL A 12 40.83 24.45 22.86
CA VAL A 12 41.17 23.43 21.86
C VAL A 12 39.96 23.37 20.93
N SER A 13 40.05 24.09 19.81
CA SER A 13 39.12 23.97 18.70
C SER A 13 39.30 22.56 18.14
N THR A 14 38.56 21.61 18.70
CA THR A 14 38.48 20.24 18.17
C THR A 14 37.99 20.36 16.74
N ALA A 15 38.85 20.02 15.77
CA ALA A 15 38.49 20.04 14.37
C ALA A 15 37.17 19.27 14.16
N PRO A 16 36.22 19.81 13.38
CA PRO A 16 34.91 19.20 13.22
C PRO A 16 35.06 17.78 12.67
N GLU A 17 34.46 16.82 13.37
CA GLU A 17 34.54 15.40 13.01
C GLU A 17 34.01 15.20 11.57
N PRO A 18 34.78 14.53 10.70
CA PRO A 18 34.36 14.35 9.31
C PRO A 18 33.10 13.48 9.22
N PRO A 19 32.23 13.72 8.22
CA PRO A 19 31.09 12.86 7.96
C PRO A 19 31.57 11.48 7.52
N THR A 20 30.83 10.45 7.92
CA THR A 20 31.10 9.08 7.50
C THR A 20 30.81 8.95 6.00
N GLN A 21 31.53 8.07 5.31
CA GLN A 21 31.38 7.92 3.85
C GLN A 21 29.95 7.50 3.45
N TRP A 22 29.32 6.64 4.23
CA TRP A 22 27.95 6.20 3.96
C TRP A 22 26.91 7.32 4.13
N HIS A 23 27.15 8.31 5.00
CA HIS A 23 26.27 9.48 5.12
C HIS A 23 26.29 10.25 3.80
N ARG A 24 27.47 10.51 3.24
CA ARG A 24 27.61 11.15 1.92
C ARG A 24 26.90 10.37 0.83
N VAL A 25 27.06 9.05 0.82
CA VAL A 25 26.42 8.17 -0.16
C VAL A 25 24.90 8.26 -0.04
N LEU A 26 24.33 8.26 1.16
CA LEU A 26 22.88 8.40 1.34
C LEU A 26 22.36 9.78 0.90
N THR A 27 23.08 10.85 1.20
CA THR A 27 22.73 12.20 0.72
C THR A 27 22.75 12.24 -0.81
N LEU A 28 23.80 11.70 -1.43
CA LEU A 28 23.92 11.64 -2.89
C LEU A 28 22.84 10.76 -3.53
N LEU A 29 22.53 9.60 -2.95
CA LEU A 29 21.46 8.73 -3.47
C LEU A 29 20.08 9.39 -3.36
N ALA A 30 19.82 10.14 -2.28
CA ALA A 30 18.60 10.93 -2.18
C ALA A 30 18.54 11.99 -3.29
N ASP A 31 19.64 12.67 -3.55
CA ASP A 31 19.74 13.69 -4.59
C ASP A 31 19.55 13.11 -6.01
N VAL A 32 20.21 11.98 -6.32
CA VAL A 32 20.02 11.22 -7.56
C VAL A 32 18.57 10.77 -7.73
N SER A 33 17.94 10.28 -6.66
CA SER A 33 16.54 9.84 -6.74
C SER A 33 15.60 10.99 -7.12
N LEU A 34 15.78 12.18 -6.54
CA LEU A 34 15.02 13.38 -6.92
C LEU A 34 15.29 13.78 -8.37
N PHE A 35 16.55 13.70 -8.82
CA PHE A 35 16.93 14.04 -10.19
C PHE A 35 16.19 13.17 -11.23
N ILE A 36 16.14 11.85 -10.98
CA ILE A 36 15.43 10.89 -11.83
C ILE A 36 13.92 11.21 -11.87
N GLY A 37 13.31 11.44 -10.72
CA GLY A 37 11.85 11.67 -10.61
C GLY A 37 11.36 13.01 -11.17
N THR A 38 12.24 13.98 -11.41
CA THR A 38 11.85 15.36 -11.77
C THR A 38 11.53 15.55 -13.25
N ARG A 39 12.11 14.73 -14.14
CA ARG A 39 12.07 14.95 -15.60
C ARG A 39 10.66 15.02 -16.18
N ASP A 40 9.80 14.07 -15.81
CA ASP A 40 8.45 13.97 -16.36
C ASP A 40 7.57 15.13 -15.92
N VAL A 41 7.74 15.57 -14.67
CA VAL A 41 7.01 16.71 -14.10
C VAL A 41 7.45 18.01 -14.78
N TRP A 42 8.75 18.21 -14.96
CA TRP A 42 9.28 19.39 -15.65
C TRP A 42 8.79 19.49 -17.10
N THR A 43 8.82 18.37 -17.84
CA THR A 43 8.40 18.33 -19.26
C THR A 43 6.94 18.75 -19.41
N GLN A 44 6.07 18.28 -18.52
CA GLN A 44 4.66 18.70 -18.51
C GLN A 44 4.48 20.15 -18.05
N ALA A 45 5.28 20.59 -17.07
CA ALA A 45 5.24 21.97 -16.57
C ALA A 45 5.64 22.98 -17.64
N ALA A 46 6.69 22.70 -18.42
CA ALA A 46 7.23 23.61 -19.43
C ALA A 46 6.19 23.97 -20.49
N VAL A 47 5.32 23.03 -20.85
CA VAL A 47 4.28 23.23 -21.88
C VAL A 47 3.04 23.93 -21.31
N HIS A 48 2.63 23.60 -20.08
CA HIS A 48 1.32 24.01 -19.57
C HIS A 48 1.36 25.09 -18.47
N ARG A 49 2.47 25.23 -17.74
CA ARG A 49 2.62 26.10 -16.56
C ARG A 49 4.09 26.58 -16.41
N PRO A 50 4.55 27.56 -17.21
CA PRO A 50 5.96 27.95 -17.26
C PRO A 50 6.51 28.45 -15.92
N ALA A 51 5.68 29.09 -15.08
CA ALA A 51 6.07 29.50 -13.73
C ALA A 51 6.47 28.30 -12.84
N VAL A 52 5.72 27.19 -12.92
CA VAL A 52 6.06 25.96 -12.19
C VAL A 52 7.32 25.31 -12.79
N ALA A 53 7.47 25.36 -14.11
CA ALA A 53 8.70 24.89 -14.78
C ALA A 53 9.94 25.66 -14.30
N MET A 54 9.85 26.98 -14.09
CA MET A 54 10.95 27.77 -13.53
C MET A 54 11.32 27.33 -12.11
N VAL A 55 10.33 27.08 -11.25
CA VAL A 55 10.57 26.56 -9.89
C VAL A 55 11.26 25.19 -9.94
N ILE A 56 10.82 24.31 -10.83
CA ILE A 56 11.44 22.99 -11.03
C ILE A 56 12.87 23.14 -11.58
N SER A 57 13.15 24.09 -12.47
CA SER A 57 14.51 24.39 -12.94
C SER A 57 15.43 24.89 -11.82
N VAL A 58 14.92 25.68 -10.87
CA VAL A 58 15.68 26.05 -9.66
C VAL A 58 15.94 24.82 -8.79
N CYS A 59 14.98 23.91 -8.66
CA CYS A 59 15.18 22.63 -7.97
C CYS A 59 16.25 21.77 -8.65
N TYR A 60 16.33 21.76 -9.98
CA TYR A 60 17.40 21.09 -10.73
C TYR A 60 18.79 21.65 -10.38
N ALA A 61 18.93 22.98 -10.33
CA ALA A 61 20.18 23.60 -9.91
C ALA A 61 20.52 23.26 -8.45
N SER A 62 19.51 23.27 -7.56
CA SER A 62 19.67 22.87 -6.15
C SER A 62 20.19 21.42 -6.03
N ILE A 63 19.63 20.49 -6.80
CA ILE A 63 20.09 19.08 -6.84
C ILE A 63 21.56 19.03 -7.23
N LEU A 64 21.95 19.60 -8.38
CA LEU A 64 23.35 19.55 -8.84
C LEU A 64 24.33 20.14 -7.81
N VAL A 65 23.98 21.26 -7.17
CA VAL A 65 24.78 21.87 -6.11
C VAL A 65 24.84 20.97 -4.87
N CYS A 66 23.72 20.39 -4.45
CA CYS A 66 23.67 19.46 -3.31
C CYS A 66 24.50 18.21 -3.58
N GLY A 67 24.48 17.65 -4.79
CA GLY A 67 25.30 16.51 -5.20
C GLY A 67 26.80 16.80 -5.08
N VAL A 68 27.26 17.96 -5.54
CA VAL A 68 28.66 18.40 -5.35
C VAL A 68 28.96 18.57 -3.86
N LEU A 69 28.11 19.30 -3.12
CA LEU A 69 28.31 19.57 -1.70
C LEU A 69 28.34 18.29 -0.86
N ALA A 70 27.51 17.29 -1.15
CA ALA A 70 27.50 16.00 -0.47
C ALA A 70 28.88 15.32 -0.51
N LEU A 71 29.63 15.51 -1.60
CA LEU A 71 30.96 14.94 -1.80
C LEU A 71 32.08 15.79 -1.19
N VAL A 72 31.98 17.12 -1.19
CA VAL A 72 33.11 18.01 -0.82
C VAL A 72 33.06 18.56 0.61
N VAL A 73 31.88 18.65 1.25
CA VAL A 73 31.77 19.26 2.60
C VAL A 73 32.58 18.47 3.63
N ARG A 74 33.35 19.16 4.48
CA ARG A 74 34.30 18.49 5.40
C ARG A 74 33.72 18.14 6.77
N GLY A 75 32.65 18.81 7.20
CA GLY A 75 32.08 18.65 8.54
C GLY A 75 30.69 18.00 8.54
N ARG A 76 30.40 17.17 9.55
CA ARG A 76 29.06 16.59 9.79
C ARG A 76 27.93 17.62 9.83
N PRO A 77 28.06 18.77 10.52
CA PRO A 77 26.99 19.77 10.54
C PRO A 77 26.72 20.38 9.16
N ALA A 78 27.75 20.52 8.32
CA ALA A 78 27.60 21.02 6.97
C ALA A 78 26.85 20.01 6.09
N LEU A 79 27.19 18.71 6.17
CA LEU A 79 26.45 17.67 5.44
C LEU A 79 24.99 17.56 5.90
N ALA A 80 24.72 17.72 7.20
CA ALA A 80 23.35 17.76 7.71
C ALA A 80 22.54 18.97 7.19
N ARG A 81 23.19 20.09 6.85
CA ARG A 81 22.53 21.21 6.15
C ARG A 81 22.24 20.88 4.69
N VAL A 82 23.14 20.16 4.02
CA VAL A 82 22.89 19.64 2.66
C VAL A 82 21.68 18.69 2.69
N ASP A 83 21.58 17.80 3.68
CA ASP A 83 20.42 16.92 3.85
C ASP A 83 19.09 17.70 3.99
N LEU A 84 19.12 18.85 4.66
CA LEU A 84 17.98 19.75 4.77
C LEU A 84 17.65 20.41 3.44
N CYS A 85 18.65 20.87 2.68
CA CYS A 85 18.45 21.40 1.32
C CYS A 85 17.83 20.36 0.39
N VAL A 86 18.29 19.10 0.46
CA VAL A 86 17.73 17.97 -0.30
C VAL A 86 16.28 17.71 0.10
N LEU A 87 15.95 17.73 1.41
CA LEU A 87 14.57 17.63 1.89
C LEU A 87 13.68 18.76 1.33
N VAL A 88 14.09 20.02 1.50
CA VAL A 88 13.33 21.18 1.01
C VAL A 88 13.10 21.08 -0.49
N THR A 89 14.13 20.71 -1.25
CA THR A 89 14.03 20.51 -2.70
C THR A 89 12.99 19.43 -3.04
N GLY A 90 13.03 18.29 -2.35
CA GLY A 90 12.04 17.22 -2.54
C GLY A 90 10.60 17.64 -2.21
N LEU A 91 10.41 18.42 -1.14
CA LEU A 91 9.08 18.95 -0.76
C LEU A 91 8.55 19.90 -1.84
N THR A 92 9.40 20.81 -2.34
CA THR A 92 9.04 21.75 -3.41
C THR A 92 8.69 21.03 -4.71
N LEU A 93 9.43 19.98 -5.07
CA LEU A 93 9.13 19.15 -6.24
C LEU A 93 7.79 18.43 -6.09
N ALA A 94 7.51 17.85 -4.92
CA ALA A 94 6.23 17.17 -4.65
C ALA A 94 5.04 18.14 -4.74
N LEU A 95 5.18 19.36 -4.19
CA LEU A 95 4.17 20.42 -4.30
C LEU A 95 3.98 20.90 -5.74
N SER A 96 5.07 21.06 -6.48
CA SER A 96 5.01 21.42 -7.91
C SER A 96 4.28 20.37 -8.72
N ALA A 97 4.57 19.09 -8.45
CA ALA A 97 3.91 17.96 -9.08
C ALA A 97 2.42 17.86 -8.71
N PHE A 98 2.04 18.24 -7.49
CA PHE A 98 0.65 18.34 -7.06
C PHE A 98 -0.10 19.44 -7.83
N VAL A 99 0.47 20.64 -7.95
CA VAL A 99 -0.15 21.74 -8.70
C VAL A 99 -0.38 21.37 -10.17
N LEU A 100 0.55 20.65 -10.79
CA LEU A 100 0.48 20.27 -12.20
C LEU A 100 -0.47 19.12 -12.49
N LEU A 101 -0.42 18.08 -11.65
CA LEU A 101 -1.04 16.78 -11.94
C LEU A 101 -2.07 16.43 -10.88
N HIS A 102 -3.05 17.31 -10.70
CA HIS A 102 -4.11 17.17 -9.71
C HIS A 102 -5.35 16.43 -10.25
N ARG A 103 -5.16 15.47 -11.17
CA ARG A 103 -6.24 14.57 -11.60
C ARG A 103 -6.28 13.42 -10.60
N GLY A 104 -7.12 13.55 -9.58
CA GLY A 104 -7.30 12.53 -8.55
C GLY A 104 -7.81 11.19 -9.11
N THR A 105 -7.86 10.18 -8.26
CA THR A 105 -8.42 8.86 -8.60
C THR A 105 -9.81 8.66 -7.99
N ASP A 106 -10.39 7.49 -8.24
CA ASP A 106 -11.57 6.97 -7.55
C ASP A 106 -11.47 7.15 -6.04
N GLU A 107 -10.33 6.81 -5.46
CA GLU A 107 -10.04 6.96 -4.04
C GLU A 107 -10.23 8.40 -3.53
N SER A 108 -9.66 9.36 -4.24
CA SER A 108 -9.79 10.78 -3.85
C SER A 108 -11.22 11.28 -3.99
N VAL A 109 -11.94 10.84 -5.02
CA VAL A 109 -13.30 11.30 -5.32
C VAL A 109 -14.29 10.69 -4.33
N LEU A 110 -14.15 9.40 -4.01
CA LEU A 110 -14.93 8.72 -2.97
C LEU A 110 -14.64 9.30 -1.59
N THR A 111 -13.37 9.57 -1.24
CA THR A 111 -13.00 10.18 0.06
C THR A 111 -13.57 11.59 0.20
N ALA A 112 -13.49 12.40 -0.85
CA ALA A 112 -14.06 13.75 -0.84
C ALA A 112 -15.60 13.71 -0.83
N GLN A 113 -16.23 12.72 -1.46
CA GLN A 113 -17.68 12.53 -1.38
C GLN A 113 -18.11 12.13 0.04
N ALA A 114 -17.44 11.14 0.64
CA ALA A 114 -17.69 10.74 2.02
C ALA A 114 -17.56 11.92 3.00
N ALA A 115 -16.56 12.79 2.80
CA ALA A 115 -16.41 14.00 3.59
C ALA A 115 -17.59 14.98 3.41
N ARG A 116 -18.10 15.14 2.18
CA ARG A 116 -19.28 15.99 1.90
C ARG A 116 -20.55 15.45 2.53
N GLU A 117 -20.81 14.15 2.40
CA GLU A 117 -21.98 13.51 3.00
C GLU A 117 -21.96 13.63 4.52
N MET A 118 -20.79 13.39 5.13
CA MET A 118 -20.60 13.55 6.57
C MET A 118 -20.85 15.00 7.04
N VAL A 119 -20.36 16.01 6.32
CA VAL A 119 -20.62 17.43 6.64
C VAL A 119 -22.10 17.79 6.46
N ALA A 120 -22.77 17.16 5.49
CA ALA A 120 -24.21 17.32 5.28
C ALA A 120 -25.08 16.55 6.31
N GLY A 121 -24.47 15.73 7.18
CA GLY A 121 -25.18 14.91 8.15
C GLY A 121 -25.83 13.65 7.55
N HIS A 122 -25.42 13.24 6.36
CA HIS A 122 -25.86 12.02 5.71
C HIS A 122 -24.96 10.82 6.06
N GLY A 123 -25.48 9.61 5.86
CA GLY A 123 -24.73 8.38 6.02
C GLY A 123 -23.60 8.26 4.99
N VAL A 124 -22.46 7.71 5.43
CA VAL A 124 -21.28 7.51 4.57
C VAL A 124 -21.22 6.08 4.05
N TYR A 125 -21.52 5.10 4.90
CA TYR A 125 -21.28 3.70 4.57
C TYR A 125 -22.53 3.04 4.01
N GLY A 126 -22.34 2.08 3.08
CA GLY A 126 -23.44 1.38 2.43
C GLY A 126 -24.19 2.20 1.38
N HIS A 127 -23.77 3.44 1.12
CA HIS A 127 -24.34 4.31 0.09
C HIS A 127 -23.49 4.29 -1.18
N PRO A 128 -24.05 3.87 -2.33
CA PRO A 128 -23.34 3.89 -3.61
C PRO A 128 -23.42 5.27 -4.28
N TRP A 129 -22.33 5.70 -4.91
CA TRP A 129 -22.23 6.96 -5.64
C TRP A 129 -21.82 6.75 -7.11
N PRO A 130 -22.63 6.04 -7.93
CA PRO A 130 -22.27 5.67 -9.30
C PRO A 130 -22.08 6.86 -10.24
N TRP A 131 -22.74 7.99 -9.97
CA TRP A 131 -22.61 9.20 -10.79
C TRP A 131 -21.20 9.80 -10.79
N LEU A 132 -20.39 9.50 -9.77
CA LEU A 132 -18.99 9.94 -9.69
C LEU A 132 -18.13 9.31 -10.81
N PHE A 133 -18.56 8.16 -11.34
CA PHE A 133 -17.80 7.36 -12.30
C PHE A 133 -18.28 7.52 -13.75
N GLY A 134 -19.30 8.36 -13.99
CA GLY A 134 -19.84 8.61 -15.33
C GLY A 134 -18.99 9.53 -16.22
N GLY A 135 -17.98 10.20 -15.65
CA GLY A 135 -17.09 11.13 -16.36
C GLY A 135 -15.77 10.51 -16.84
N ASN A 136 -15.07 11.21 -17.75
CA ASN A 136 -13.80 10.73 -18.32
C ASN A 136 -12.66 10.78 -17.28
N GLY A 137 -12.24 9.60 -16.79
CA GLY A 137 -10.92 9.42 -16.17
C GLY A 137 -10.88 8.82 -14.76
N ILE A 138 -12.02 8.47 -14.15
CA ILE A 138 -12.05 7.82 -12.83
C ILE A 138 -12.19 6.30 -13.03
N ALA A 139 -11.30 5.53 -12.41
CA ALA A 139 -11.33 4.07 -12.51
C ALA A 139 -12.52 3.49 -11.75
N LEU A 140 -13.10 2.39 -12.26
CA LEU A 140 -14.11 1.59 -11.56
C LEU A 140 -13.46 0.31 -11.07
N THR A 141 -13.76 -0.11 -9.84
CA THR A 141 -13.35 -1.42 -9.34
C THR A 141 -14.41 -2.46 -9.72
N PRO A 142 -14.15 -3.40 -10.65
CA PRO A 142 -15.11 -4.43 -11.02
C PRO A 142 -15.22 -5.49 -9.93
N THR A 143 -16.39 -6.10 -9.79
CA THR A 143 -16.62 -7.24 -8.89
C THR A 143 -16.85 -8.52 -9.68
N VAL A 144 -16.49 -9.68 -9.12
CA VAL A 144 -16.68 -11.01 -9.72
C VAL A 144 -18.16 -11.35 -9.99
N THR A 145 -19.08 -10.58 -9.41
CA THR A 145 -20.53 -10.63 -9.62
C THR A 145 -21.00 -9.82 -10.84
N GLY A 146 -20.09 -9.28 -11.65
CA GLY A 146 -20.42 -8.49 -12.84
C GLY A 146 -20.81 -7.03 -12.56
N GLY A 147 -20.67 -6.58 -11.32
CA GLY A 147 -20.94 -5.22 -10.88
C GLY A 147 -19.68 -4.39 -10.70
N TYR A 148 -19.85 -3.26 -10.02
CA TYR A 148 -18.75 -2.36 -9.64
C TYR A 148 -18.94 -1.90 -8.20
N ASP A 149 -17.82 -1.74 -7.49
CA ASP A 149 -17.85 -1.03 -6.22
C ASP A 149 -17.86 0.49 -6.47
N THR A 150 -18.89 1.14 -5.94
CA THR A 150 -19.08 2.59 -6.00
C THR A 150 -19.31 3.16 -4.62
N THR A 151 -18.91 2.44 -3.56
CA THR A 151 -19.12 2.81 -2.16
C THR A 151 -17.80 3.21 -1.51
N TYR A 152 -17.86 3.87 -0.34
CA TYR A 152 -16.66 4.16 0.44
C TYR A 152 -16.28 2.98 1.34
N GLY A 153 -15.10 2.40 1.10
CA GLY A 153 -14.65 1.14 1.71
C GLY A 153 -13.52 1.26 2.75
N TYR A 154 -13.34 2.42 3.39
CA TYR A 154 -12.21 2.68 4.29
C TYR A 154 -12.65 3.20 5.66
N PRO A 155 -11.84 3.02 6.72
CA PRO A 155 -12.01 3.73 7.98
C PRO A 155 -12.11 5.27 7.84
N PRO A 156 -12.74 5.96 8.80
CA PRO A 156 -13.25 7.32 8.59
C PRO A 156 -12.25 8.46 8.79
N LEU A 157 -11.01 8.21 9.22
CA LEU A 157 -10.08 9.33 9.52
C LEU A 157 -9.78 10.17 8.26
N ALA A 158 -9.66 9.54 7.09
CA ALA A 158 -9.40 10.25 5.84
C ALA A 158 -10.51 11.27 5.49
N PRO A 159 -11.81 10.91 5.46
CA PRO A 159 -12.88 11.88 5.21
C PRO A 159 -13.02 12.90 6.34
N LEU A 160 -12.80 12.51 7.60
CA LEU A 160 -12.78 13.45 8.75
C LEU A 160 -11.74 14.57 8.55
N LEU A 161 -10.53 14.22 8.12
CA LEU A 161 -9.46 15.21 7.84
C LEU A 161 -9.63 15.91 6.49
N THR A 162 -10.42 15.35 5.58
CA THR A 162 -10.74 15.97 4.29
C THR A 162 -11.86 17.02 4.42
N ALA A 163 -12.80 16.84 5.35
CA ALA A 163 -13.91 17.77 5.60
C ALA A 163 -13.49 19.25 5.76
N PRO A 164 -12.48 19.60 6.58
CA PRO A 164 -12.04 20.99 6.71
C PRO A 164 -11.35 21.54 5.45
N LEU A 165 -11.07 20.70 4.44
CA LEU A 165 -10.43 21.07 3.18
C LEU A 165 -11.41 21.13 2.00
N LEU A 166 -12.71 20.92 2.23
CA LEU A 166 -13.72 20.93 1.16
C LEU A 166 -13.81 22.29 0.44
N TRP A 167 -13.31 23.37 1.05
CA TRP A 167 -13.22 24.70 0.42
C TRP A 167 -12.16 24.78 -0.70
N LEU A 168 -11.21 23.83 -0.78
CA LEU A 168 -10.14 23.84 -1.78
C LEU A 168 -10.64 23.60 -3.22
N GLY A 169 -11.87 23.11 -3.40
CA GLY A 169 -12.48 22.96 -4.70
C GLY A 169 -13.37 21.72 -4.83
N HIS A 170 -13.63 21.33 -6.08
CA HIS A 170 -14.54 20.25 -6.42
C HIS A 170 -13.82 18.92 -6.68
N GLY A 171 -14.61 17.84 -6.82
CA GLY A 171 -14.10 16.51 -7.10
C GLY A 171 -13.27 15.95 -5.95
N GLY A 172 -12.13 15.33 -6.28
CA GLY A 172 -11.20 14.70 -5.33
C GLY A 172 -10.12 15.61 -4.77
N LEU A 173 -10.03 16.88 -5.21
CA LEU A 173 -8.95 17.80 -4.83
C LEU A 173 -8.74 17.95 -3.30
N PRO A 174 -9.80 18.08 -2.48
CA PRO A 174 -9.65 18.14 -1.02
C PRO A 174 -8.93 16.91 -0.43
N ALA A 175 -9.31 15.70 -0.88
CA ALA A 175 -8.72 14.45 -0.39
C ALA A 175 -7.27 14.29 -0.86
N MET A 176 -6.96 14.75 -2.07
CA MET A 176 -5.59 14.78 -2.59
C MET A 176 -4.70 15.74 -1.81
N ALA A 177 -5.22 16.92 -1.46
CA ALA A 177 -4.51 17.89 -0.63
C ALA A 177 -4.24 17.31 0.76
N MET A 178 -5.23 16.65 1.37
CA MET A 178 -5.07 15.94 2.64
C MET A 178 -3.97 14.87 2.56
N SER A 179 -4.06 13.97 1.58
CA SER A 179 -3.12 12.84 1.44
C SER A 179 -1.70 13.31 1.11
N THR A 180 -1.56 14.28 0.20
CA THR A 180 -0.28 14.91 -0.11
C THR A 180 0.30 15.62 1.12
N GLY A 181 -0.51 16.39 1.84
CA GLY A 181 -0.11 17.05 3.08
C GLY A 181 0.38 16.06 4.13
N ALA A 182 -0.35 14.95 4.32
CA ALA A 182 0.04 13.87 5.23
C ALA A 182 1.39 13.26 4.84
N LEU A 183 1.66 13.04 3.55
CA LEU A 183 2.97 12.57 3.08
C LEU A 183 4.09 13.56 3.40
N LEU A 184 3.88 14.85 3.12
CA LEU A 184 4.91 15.87 3.34
C LEU A 184 5.23 15.98 4.84
N VAL A 185 4.20 16.04 5.69
CA VAL A 185 4.36 16.06 7.16
C VAL A 185 5.01 14.78 7.65
N GLY A 186 4.55 13.61 7.19
CA GLY A 186 5.13 12.31 7.53
C GLY A 186 6.61 12.23 7.17
N THR A 187 6.99 12.72 5.98
CA THR A 187 8.39 12.76 5.53
C THR A 187 9.24 13.63 6.45
N VAL A 188 8.77 14.82 6.82
CA VAL A 188 9.48 15.72 7.75
C VAL A 188 9.61 15.08 9.13
N VAL A 189 8.54 14.45 9.63
CA VAL A 189 8.56 13.73 10.92
C VAL A 189 9.56 12.59 10.88
N LEU A 190 9.55 11.75 9.84
CA LEU A 190 10.52 10.66 9.69
C LEU A 190 11.95 11.19 9.60
N TRP A 191 12.20 12.23 8.78
CA TRP A 191 13.50 12.89 8.65
C TRP A 191 13.99 13.40 10.00
N TRP A 192 13.12 14.00 10.82
CA TRP A 192 13.49 14.51 12.14
C TRP A 192 13.81 13.38 13.13
N LEU A 193 13.03 12.31 13.10
CA LEU A 193 13.13 11.15 13.98
C LEU A 193 14.33 10.24 13.69
N LEU A 194 14.81 10.21 12.44
CA LEU A 194 16.01 9.46 12.06
C LEU A 194 17.29 10.11 12.60
N PRO A 195 18.32 9.32 12.95
CA PRO A 195 19.64 9.85 13.28
C PRO A 195 20.19 10.69 12.11
N ALA A 196 20.91 11.78 12.42
CA ALA A 196 21.36 12.76 11.42
C ALA A 196 21.95 12.15 10.13
N PRO A 197 22.83 11.13 10.20
CA PRO A 197 23.39 10.53 8.98
C PRO A 197 22.42 9.77 8.07
N TRP A 198 21.23 9.41 8.56
CA TRP A 198 20.21 8.65 7.83
C TRP A 198 19.06 9.53 7.31
N ARG A 199 19.05 10.82 7.65
CA ARG A 199 17.89 11.67 7.40
C ARG A 199 17.54 11.79 5.92
N SER A 200 18.54 11.88 5.05
CA SER A 200 18.34 11.92 3.59
C SER A 200 17.70 10.66 3.02
N ALA A 201 17.82 9.52 3.70
CA ALA A 201 17.13 8.31 3.29
C ALA A 201 15.60 8.46 3.43
N ALA A 202 15.09 9.27 4.37
CA ALA A 202 13.67 9.58 4.46
C ALA A 202 13.20 10.36 3.22
N THR A 203 13.95 11.38 2.81
CA THR A 203 13.67 12.13 1.58
C THR A 203 13.67 11.22 0.35
N MET A 204 14.70 10.37 0.22
CA MET A 204 14.82 9.39 -0.86
C MET A 204 13.60 8.45 -0.94
N ALA A 205 13.25 7.82 0.19
CA ALA A 205 12.17 6.82 0.24
C ALA A 205 10.78 7.43 0.03
N CYS A 206 10.54 8.64 0.55
CA CYS A 206 9.20 9.25 0.52
C CYS A 206 8.96 10.14 -0.71
N LEU A 207 10.00 10.82 -1.20
CA LEU A 207 9.86 11.85 -2.25
C LEU A 207 10.72 11.56 -3.48
N GLY A 208 11.85 10.88 -3.31
CA GLY A 208 12.84 10.57 -4.36
C GLY A 208 12.30 9.69 -5.48
N PHE A 209 11.80 8.51 -5.17
CA PHE A 209 11.38 7.52 -6.19
C PHE A 209 10.05 7.82 -6.89
N SER A 210 9.46 9.01 -6.70
CA SER A 210 8.20 9.51 -7.30
C SER A 210 6.91 8.72 -7.02
N MET A 211 6.99 7.42 -6.70
CA MET A 211 5.82 6.56 -6.53
C MET A 211 4.98 6.93 -5.29
N ILE A 212 5.62 7.16 -4.13
CA ILE A 212 4.88 7.54 -2.91
C ILE A 212 4.25 8.93 -3.07
N SER A 213 4.98 9.88 -3.66
CA SER A 213 4.43 11.21 -3.97
C SER A 213 3.36 11.17 -5.05
N MET A 214 3.40 10.21 -5.98
CA MET A 214 2.28 9.91 -6.86
C MET A 214 1.05 9.47 -6.05
N TYR A 215 1.14 8.45 -5.19
CA TYR A 215 0.00 8.00 -4.38
C TYR A 215 -0.59 9.11 -3.48
N GLY A 216 0.25 10.00 -2.93
CA GLY A 216 -0.22 11.18 -2.20
C GLY A 216 -1.10 12.09 -3.07
N ARG A 217 -0.67 12.34 -4.31
CA ARG A 217 -1.44 13.14 -5.29
C ARG A 217 -2.67 12.41 -5.82
N LEU A 218 -2.71 11.08 -5.79
CA LEU A 218 -3.91 10.31 -6.12
C LEU A 218 -4.96 10.35 -4.99
N GLY A 219 -4.65 10.92 -3.83
CA GLY A 219 -5.58 11.03 -2.70
C GLY A 219 -5.79 9.70 -1.97
N TYR A 220 -4.81 8.80 -2.03
CA TYR A 220 -4.93 7.45 -1.49
C TYR A 220 -4.94 7.47 0.07
N PRO A 221 -5.96 6.94 0.76
CA PRO A 221 -6.04 6.96 2.23
C PRO A 221 -4.87 6.25 2.93
N ALA A 222 -4.26 5.24 2.30
CA ALA A 222 -3.12 4.53 2.90
C ALA A 222 -1.86 5.41 3.04
N ILE A 223 -1.77 6.57 2.37
CA ILE A 223 -0.68 7.53 2.59
C ILE A 223 -0.81 8.23 3.94
N LEU A 224 -2.04 8.55 4.36
CA LEU A 224 -2.30 9.07 5.70
C LEU A 224 -1.93 8.00 6.76
N ALA A 225 -2.33 6.75 6.53
CA ALA A 225 -1.97 5.64 7.40
C ALA A 225 -0.44 5.44 7.48
N LEU A 226 0.26 5.50 6.35
CA LEU A 226 1.73 5.43 6.27
C LEU A 226 2.38 6.54 7.11
N ALA A 227 1.96 7.79 6.93
CA ALA A 227 2.50 8.94 7.66
C ALA A 227 2.33 8.78 9.18
N LEU A 228 1.19 8.24 9.61
CA LEU A 228 0.91 7.94 11.01
C LEU A 228 1.70 6.72 11.52
N LEU A 229 2.01 5.74 10.68
CA LEU A 229 2.83 4.58 11.06
C LEU A 229 4.32 4.91 11.21
N MET A 230 4.85 5.93 10.53
CA MET A 230 6.26 6.33 10.62
C MET A 230 6.74 6.54 12.07
N PRO A 231 6.10 7.38 12.91
CA PRO A 231 6.51 7.52 14.31
C PRO A 231 6.32 6.22 15.12
N VAL A 232 5.37 5.35 14.77
CA VAL A 232 5.14 4.08 15.46
C VAL A 232 6.33 3.13 15.31
N VAL A 233 6.88 3.02 14.10
CA VAL A 233 7.95 2.06 13.80
C VAL A 233 9.35 2.60 14.15
N VAL A 234 9.51 3.91 14.29
CA VAL A 234 10.78 4.48 14.75
C VAL A 234 11.06 4.04 16.18
N ARG A 235 12.19 3.34 16.38
CA ARG A 235 12.68 2.86 17.67
C ARG A 235 11.64 2.02 18.42
N TRP A 236 10.74 1.37 17.70
CA TRP A 236 9.63 0.61 18.26
C TRP A 236 10.04 -0.47 19.30
N PRO A 237 11.23 -1.13 19.24
CA PRO A 237 11.62 -2.10 20.27
C PRO A 237 11.79 -1.47 21.66
N ARG A 238 11.95 -0.15 21.74
CA ARG A 238 12.11 0.61 22.98
C ARG A 238 10.79 1.04 23.62
N ILE A 239 9.65 0.82 22.96
CA ILE A 239 8.33 1.11 23.51
C ILE A 239 8.17 0.36 24.84
N GLY A 240 7.89 1.12 25.91
CA GLY A 240 7.68 0.56 27.24
C GLY A 240 8.93 0.09 27.97
N ARG A 241 10.13 0.54 27.56
CA ARG A 241 11.39 0.22 28.24
C ARG A 241 11.37 0.58 29.72
N GLY A 242 11.89 -0.30 30.57
CA GLY A 242 11.81 -0.15 32.02
C GLY A 242 10.40 -0.25 32.60
N GLY A 243 9.42 -0.76 31.84
CA GLY A 243 8.04 -0.97 32.30
C GLY A 243 7.13 0.25 32.26
N ARG A 244 7.60 1.36 31.66
CA ARG A 244 6.86 2.63 31.62
C ARG A 244 6.52 3.01 30.19
N LEU A 245 5.23 3.26 29.93
CA LEU A 245 4.77 3.85 28.68
C LEU A 245 4.80 5.38 28.84
N GLY A 246 5.96 5.98 28.57
CA GLY A 246 6.11 7.45 28.64
C GLY A 246 5.31 8.17 27.54
N PRO A 247 5.33 9.52 27.53
CA PRO A 247 4.55 10.32 26.59
C PRO A 247 4.78 9.95 25.11
N ALA A 248 6.03 9.67 24.73
CA ALA A 248 6.36 9.22 23.38
C ALA A 248 5.69 7.88 23.03
N GLY A 249 5.64 6.93 23.96
CA GLY A 249 4.97 5.64 23.75
C GLY A 249 3.45 5.78 23.63
N VAL A 250 2.85 6.72 24.37
CA VAL A 250 1.43 7.06 24.23
C VAL A 250 1.16 7.72 22.87
N ALA A 251 2.00 8.65 22.44
CA ALA A 251 1.88 9.26 21.11
C ALA A 251 2.01 8.22 19.99
N GLN A 252 2.95 7.28 20.11
CA GLN A 252 3.09 6.15 19.18
C GLN A 252 1.85 5.25 19.19
N ALA A 253 1.28 4.95 20.36
CA ALA A 253 0.03 4.19 20.45
C ALA A 253 -1.13 4.91 19.76
N ALA A 254 -1.28 6.21 20.02
CA ALA A 254 -2.30 7.04 19.40
C ALA A 254 -2.13 7.10 17.86
N CYS A 255 -0.89 7.24 17.38
CA CYS A 255 -0.60 7.20 15.94
C CYS A 255 -0.95 5.85 15.32
N LEU A 256 -0.72 4.73 16.03
CA LEU A 256 -1.12 3.40 15.57
C LEU A 256 -2.66 3.29 15.47
N GLY A 257 -3.38 3.73 16.50
CA GLY A 257 -4.85 3.75 16.49
C GLY A 257 -5.42 4.61 15.36
N ALA A 258 -4.85 5.80 15.17
CA ALA A 258 -5.22 6.70 14.08
C ALA A 258 -4.89 6.11 12.70
N ALA A 259 -3.75 5.44 12.53
CA ALA A 259 -3.41 4.75 11.28
C ALA A 259 -4.45 3.67 10.96
N CYS A 260 -4.80 2.83 11.93
CA CYS A 260 -5.86 1.82 11.80
C CYS A 260 -7.25 2.43 11.53
N ALA A 261 -7.46 3.70 11.86
CA ALA A 261 -8.67 4.45 11.60
C ALA A 261 -8.62 5.25 10.29
N ALA A 262 -7.48 5.28 9.61
CA ALA A 262 -7.33 5.84 8.26
C ALA A 262 -7.50 4.79 7.18
N GLN A 263 -6.97 3.58 7.39
CA GLN A 263 -6.95 2.52 6.39
C GLN A 263 -6.70 1.14 7.06
N GLN A 264 -6.97 0.03 6.36
CA GLN A 264 -6.89 -1.35 6.87
C GLN A 264 -5.47 -1.98 6.84
N LEU A 265 -4.54 -1.55 5.99
CA LEU A 265 -3.16 -2.10 5.92
C LEU A 265 -2.44 -2.07 7.28
N PRO A 266 -2.57 -1.04 8.14
CA PRO A 266 -2.06 -1.06 9.50
C PRO A 266 -2.55 -2.24 10.36
N TRP A 267 -3.73 -2.81 10.07
CA TRP A 267 -4.27 -3.96 10.81
C TRP A 267 -3.39 -5.20 10.63
N PHE A 268 -2.65 -5.30 9.53
CA PHE A 268 -1.74 -6.41 9.24
C PHE A 268 -0.37 -6.23 9.93
N LEU A 269 0.09 -4.99 10.10
CA LEU A 269 1.32 -4.68 10.82
C LEU A 269 1.15 -4.78 12.35
N THR A 270 -0.02 -4.41 12.86
CA THR A 270 -0.31 -4.31 14.30
C THR A 270 0.00 -5.60 15.08
N PRO A 271 -0.42 -6.81 14.64
CA PRO A 271 -0.10 -8.05 15.34
C PRO A 271 1.39 -8.30 15.50
N PHE A 272 2.19 -7.99 14.47
CA PHE A 272 3.64 -8.16 14.52
C PHE A 272 4.30 -7.18 15.49
N LEU A 273 3.86 -5.92 15.50
CA LEU A 273 4.34 -4.93 16.46
C LEU A 273 4.00 -5.32 17.90
N LEU A 274 2.75 -5.72 18.16
CA LEU A 274 2.30 -6.11 19.50
C LEU A 274 3.04 -7.36 20.00
N ALA A 275 3.16 -8.38 19.15
CA ALA A 275 3.93 -9.59 19.48
C ALA A 275 5.41 -9.27 19.75
N GLY A 276 5.99 -8.38 18.94
CA GLY A 276 7.37 -7.95 19.08
C GLY A 276 7.61 -7.16 20.36
N ILE A 277 6.73 -6.19 20.68
CA ILE A 277 6.81 -5.39 21.90
C ILE A 277 6.72 -6.33 23.09
N TYR A 278 5.72 -7.22 23.12
CA TYR A 278 5.59 -8.19 24.20
C TYR A 278 6.84 -9.06 24.35
N ALA A 279 7.39 -9.59 23.25
CA ALA A 279 8.56 -10.45 23.30
C ALA A 279 9.79 -9.71 23.85
N VAL A 280 10.08 -8.50 23.36
CA VAL A 280 11.22 -7.69 23.86
C VAL A 280 11.00 -7.32 25.33
N ARG A 281 9.81 -6.82 25.69
CA ARG A 281 9.50 -6.41 27.07
C ARG A 281 9.51 -7.59 28.03
N ARG A 282 9.04 -8.78 27.62
CA ARG A 282 9.04 -9.98 28.45
C ARG A 282 10.46 -10.49 28.71
N GLY A 283 11.34 -10.36 27.73
CA GLY A 283 12.77 -10.65 27.90
C GLY A 283 13.46 -9.76 28.93
N GLU A 284 13.05 -8.48 29.00
CA GLU A 284 13.62 -7.49 29.93
C GLU A 284 12.98 -7.51 31.33
N LEU A 285 11.65 -7.62 31.41
CA LEU A 285 10.87 -7.30 32.62
C LEU A 285 10.10 -8.50 33.21
N GLY A 286 10.12 -9.65 32.53
CA GLY A 286 9.24 -10.78 32.83
C GLY A 286 7.81 -10.62 32.30
N ALA A 287 7.00 -11.67 32.42
CA ALA A 287 5.72 -11.78 31.71
C ALA A 287 4.64 -10.78 32.17
N ARG A 288 4.50 -10.56 33.48
CA ARG A 288 3.45 -9.69 34.04
C ARG A 288 3.66 -8.23 33.66
N ALA A 289 4.87 -7.70 33.88
CA ALA A 289 5.20 -6.32 33.55
C ALA A 289 5.13 -6.05 32.04
N ALA A 290 5.59 -7.01 31.21
CA ALA A 290 5.45 -6.93 29.76
C ALA A 290 3.98 -6.91 29.30
N GLY A 291 3.14 -7.75 29.92
CA GLY A 291 1.70 -7.76 29.66
C GLY A 291 1.03 -6.42 29.99
N LEU A 292 1.40 -5.79 31.11
CA LEU A 292 0.88 -4.47 31.49
C LEU A 292 1.30 -3.36 30.52
N VAL A 293 2.56 -3.39 30.05
CA VAL A 293 3.03 -2.45 29.02
C VAL A 293 2.23 -2.63 27.73
N LEU A 294 2.08 -3.87 27.28
CA LEU A 294 1.33 -4.18 26.07
C LEU A 294 -0.13 -3.73 26.19
N LEU A 295 -0.78 -4.00 27.33
CA LEU A 295 -2.17 -3.61 27.59
C LEU A 295 -2.33 -2.09 27.57
N ARG A 296 -1.39 -1.33 28.14
CA ARG A 296 -1.42 0.14 28.11
C ARG A 296 -1.25 0.68 26.68
N PHE A 297 -0.32 0.11 25.92
CA PHE A 297 -0.06 0.52 24.54
C PHE A 297 -1.24 0.17 23.62
N ALA A 298 -1.71 -1.07 23.66
CA ALA A 298 -2.86 -1.53 22.90
C ALA A 298 -4.14 -0.81 23.33
N GLY A 299 -4.32 -0.56 24.63
CA GLY A 299 -5.43 0.22 25.17
C GLY A 299 -5.45 1.65 24.64
N ALA A 300 -4.31 2.35 24.66
CA ALA A 300 -4.23 3.70 24.08
C ALA A 300 -4.51 3.70 22.57
N ALA A 301 -3.96 2.75 21.81
CA ALA A 301 -4.23 2.62 20.38
C ALA A 301 -5.71 2.32 20.08
N ALA A 302 -6.30 1.37 20.82
CA ALA A 302 -7.71 1.02 20.70
C ALA A 302 -8.63 2.18 21.08
N THR A 303 -8.31 2.92 22.14
CA THR A 303 -9.06 4.13 22.53
C THR A 303 -9.00 5.19 21.42
N THR A 304 -7.84 5.48 20.85
CA THR A 304 -7.74 6.44 19.73
C THR A 304 -8.54 5.98 18.51
N TRP A 305 -8.42 4.70 18.15
CA TRP A 305 -9.19 4.12 17.05
C TRP A 305 -10.70 4.22 17.30
N LEU A 306 -11.15 3.86 18.51
CA LEU A 306 -12.55 3.95 18.91
C LEU A 306 -13.03 5.40 18.82
N LEU A 307 -12.33 6.35 19.46
CA LEU A 307 -12.71 7.76 19.46
C LEU A 307 -12.94 8.33 18.05
N ILE A 308 -12.09 7.95 17.09
CA ILE A 308 -12.23 8.37 15.69
C ILE A 308 -13.44 7.70 15.01
N ASN A 309 -13.71 6.44 15.33
CA ASN A 309 -14.81 5.67 14.74
C ASN A 309 -16.14 5.83 15.48
N THR A 310 -16.17 6.39 16.69
CA THR A 310 -17.34 6.36 17.61
C THR A 310 -18.60 6.86 16.93
N TYR A 311 -18.53 7.98 16.20
CA TYR A 311 -19.68 8.52 15.50
C TYR A 311 -20.33 7.47 14.58
N PHE A 312 -19.54 6.85 13.71
CA PHE A 312 -20.01 5.86 12.72
C PHE A 312 -20.42 4.53 13.35
N ILE A 313 -19.77 4.13 14.44
CA ILE A 313 -20.18 2.95 15.23
C ILE A 313 -21.58 3.15 15.80
N VAL A 314 -21.92 4.37 16.24
CA VAL A 314 -23.22 4.68 16.85
C VAL A 314 -24.28 4.99 15.80
N SER A 315 -23.95 5.78 14.77
CA SER A 315 -24.92 6.23 13.75
C SER A 315 -25.21 5.17 12.69
N GLU A 316 -24.22 4.35 12.33
CA GLU A 316 -24.27 3.46 11.16
C GLU A 316 -23.64 2.07 11.44
N PRO A 317 -23.89 1.38 12.57
CA PRO A 317 -23.07 0.25 13.03
C PRO A 317 -22.85 -0.87 12.01
N VAL A 318 -23.92 -1.35 11.38
CA VAL A 318 -23.85 -2.45 10.40
C VAL A 318 -23.24 -1.98 9.09
N ALA A 319 -23.60 -0.78 8.64
CA ALA A 319 -23.10 -0.22 7.39
C ALA A 319 -21.61 0.12 7.50
N TRP A 320 -21.19 0.76 8.60
CA TRP A 320 -19.80 1.01 8.94
C TRP A 320 -18.97 -0.27 8.98
N LEU A 321 -19.43 -1.31 9.70
CA LEU A 321 -18.69 -2.56 9.80
C LEU A 321 -18.52 -3.23 8.42
N LYS A 322 -19.60 -3.30 7.63
CA LYS A 322 -19.54 -3.83 6.26
C LYS A 322 -18.64 -2.98 5.35
N GLY A 323 -18.69 -1.65 5.51
CA GLY A 323 -17.89 -0.71 4.73
C GLY A 323 -16.39 -0.82 5.01
N ILE A 324 -15.97 -0.84 6.27
CA ILE A 324 -14.54 -1.00 6.59
C ILE A 324 -14.02 -2.42 6.33
N ALA A 325 -14.92 -3.42 6.31
CA ALA A 325 -14.60 -4.79 5.91
C ALA A 325 -14.70 -5.02 4.40
N LEU A 326 -15.14 -4.02 3.62
CA LEU A 326 -15.41 -4.15 2.20
C LEU A 326 -14.24 -4.76 1.41
N PRO A 327 -12.97 -4.38 1.64
CA PRO A 327 -11.83 -5.00 0.95
C PRO A 327 -11.73 -6.53 1.13
N LEU A 328 -12.31 -7.08 2.20
CA LEU A 328 -12.33 -8.50 2.50
C LEU A 328 -13.55 -9.23 1.94
N ILE A 329 -14.66 -8.53 1.67
CA ILE A 329 -15.96 -9.15 1.33
C ILE A 329 -16.51 -8.75 -0.04
N GLN A 330 -15.98 -7.71 -0.69
CA GLN A 330 -16.54 -7.13 -1.91
C GLN A 330 -16.51 -8.04 -3.15
N GLY A 331 -15.69 -9.10 -3.13
CA GLY A 331 -15.47 -9.94 -4.30
C GLY A 331 -14.90 -9.14 -5.48
N ALA A 332 -13.91 -8.29 -5.24
CA ALA A 332 -13.26 -7.55 -6.31
C ALA A 332 -12.55 -8.52 -7.26
N VAL A 333 -12.57 -8.21 -8.56
CA VAL A 333 -11.85 -9.01 -9.55
C VAL A 333 -10.35 -9.04 -9.29
N LEU A 334 -9.72 -10.06 -9.85
CA LEU A 334 -8.28 -10.26 -9.79
C LEU A 334 -7.54 -9.10 -10.43
N HIS A 335 -6.58 -8.55 -9.69
CA HIS A 335 -5.77 -7.44 -10.16
C HIS A 335 -4.49 -7.35 -9.33
N GLY A 336 -3.35 -7.07 -9.97
CA GLY A 336 -2.09 -6.92 -9.25
C GLY A 336 -0.87 -7.35 -10.06
N GLN A 337 0.24 -7.52 -9.36
CA GLN A 337 1.53 -7.92 -9.91
C GLN A 337 2.11 -9.15 -9.19
N GLY A 338 1.29 -9.84 -8.38
CA GLY A 338 1.70 -10.98 -7.56
C GLY A 338 1.45 -12.34 -8.19
N LEU A 339 1.40 -13.40 -7.37
CA LEU A 339 1.24 -14.78 -7.86
C LEU A 339 -0.09 -15.01 -8.59
N VAL A 340 -1.09 -14.15 -8.34
CA VAL A 340 -2.37 -14.13 -9.06
C VAL A 340 -2.21 -13.93 -10.57
N ASP A 341 -1.10 -13.33 -11.01
CA ASP A 341 -0.78 -13.13 -12.43
C ASP A 341 -0.58 -14.44 -13.19
N VAL A 342 -0.29 -15.54 -12.50
CA VAL A 342 -0.29 -16.87 -13.12
C VAL A 342 -1.67 -17.20 -13.69
N SER A 343 -2.73 -16.92 -12.93
CA SER A 343 -4.11 -17.14 -13.37
C SER A 343 -4.57 -16.09 -14.39
N LEU A 344 -4.07 -14.85 -14.31
CA LEU A 344 -4.48 -13.76 -15.20
C LEU A 344 -3.78 -13.76 -16.56
N TYR A 345 -2.50 -14.13 -16.61
CA TYR A 345 -1.64 -13.94 -17.78
C TYR A 345 -0.98 -15.23 -18.28
N LEU A 346 -0.54 -16.10 -17.39
CA LEU A 346 0.26 -17.27 -17.79
C LEU A 346 -0.58 -18.51 -18.10
N THR A 347 -1.76 -18.61 -17.50
CA THR A 347 -2.75 -19.67 -17.76
C THR A 347 -4.00 -19.05 -18.37
N ASN A 348 -4.98 -19.89 -18.72
CA ASN A 348 -6.29 -19.46 -19.19
C ASN A 348 -7.28 -19.20 -18.05
N GLY A 349 -6.83 -19.17 -16.79
CA GLY A 349 -7.67 -18.94 -15.62
C GLY A 349 -7.62 -20.10 -14.63
N SER A 350 -8.56 -20.11 -13.68
CA SER A 350 -8.61 -21.06 -12.56
C SER A 350 -10.02 -21.12 -11.98
N ASP A 351 -10.44 -22.33 -11.61
CA ASP A 351 -11.67 -22.70 -10.90
C ASP A 351 -11.58 -22.44 -9.38
N ARG A 352 -10.39 -22.04 -8.89
CA ARG A 352 -10.03 -22.06 -7.47
C ARG A 352 -9.48 -20.73 -6.98
N LEU A 353 -10.04 -19.62 -7.43
CA LEU A 353 -9.47 -18.29 -7.16
C LEU A 353 -9.44 -17.92 -5.67
N ASP A 354 -10.41 -18.41 -4.89
CA ASP A 354 -10.47 -18.18 -3.45
C ASP A 354 -9.25 -18.73 -2.70
N TRP A 355 -8.56 -19.72 -3.27
CA TRP A 355 -7.36 -20.29 -2.69
C TRP A 355 -6.18 -19.33 -2.63
N TYR A 356 -6.14 -18.29 -3.48
CA TYR A 356 -5.20 -17.18 -3.30
C TYR A 356 -5.49 -16.39 -2.01
N GLY A 357 -6.76 -16.16 -1.70
CA GLY A 357 -7.19 -15.53 -0.45
C GLY A 357 -6.76 -16.36 0.77
N TYR A 358 -7.03 -17.67 0.75
CA TYR A 358 -6.55 -18.59 1.78
C TYR A 358 -5.03 -18.61 1.89
N ALA A 359 -4.32 -18.65 0.76
CA ALA A 359 -2.86 -18.64 0.74
C ALA A 359 -2.28 -17.37 1.41
N SER A 360 -2.86 -16.20 1.13
CA SER A 360 -2.47 -14.94 1.76
C SER A 360 -2.68 -14.96 3.28
N LEU A 361 -3.86 -15.38 3.76
CA LEU A 361 -4.18 -15.45 5.18
C LEU A 361 -3.30 -16.47 5.93
N LEU A 362 -3.10 -17.65 5.34
CA LEU A 362 -2.23 -18.69 5.89
C LEU A 362 -0.77 -18.24 5.91
N LEU A 363 -0.31 -17.51 4.88
CA LEU A 363 1.03 -16.95 4.84
C LEU A 363 1.21 -15.92 5.95
N LEU A 364 0.26 -14.99 6.13
CA LEU A 364 0.31 -14.01 7.20
C LEU A 364 0.38 -14.68 8.58
N ALA A 365 -0.47 -15.67 8.84
CA ALA A 365 -0.50 -16.41 10.09
C ALA A 365 0.81 -17.19 10.32
N GLY A 366 1.31 -17.87 9.28
CA GLY A 366 2.59 -18.58 9.30
C GLY A 366 3.77 -17.65 9.58
N LEU A 367 3.81 -16.47 8.94
CA LEU A 367 4.83 -15.46 9.16
C LEU A 367 4.77 -14.85 10.57
N LEU A 368 3.57 -14.62 11.11
CA LEU A 368 3.40 -14.16 12.50
C LEU A 368 3.89 -15.22 13.49
N ALA A 369 3.55 -16.49 13.27
CA ALA A 369 4.05 -17.59 14.08
C ALA A 369 5.57 -17.69 14.01
N LEU A 370 6.16 -17.62 12.81
CA LEU A 370 7.62 -17.61 12.62
C LEU A 370 8.27 -16.42 13.31
N PHE A 371 7.67 -15.24 13.19
CA PHE A 371 8.13 -14.04 13.87
C PHE A 371 8.18 -14.25 15.38
N VAL A 372 7.13 -14.81 16.00
CA VAL A 372 7.10 -15.11 17.44
C VAL A 372 8.16 -16.16 17.82
N LEU A 373 8.26 -17.27 17.07
CA LEU A 373 9.24 -18.33 17.32
C LEU A 373 10.68 -17.84 17.19
N PHE A 374 10.94 -16.93 16.24
CA PHE A 374 12.27 -16.50 15.82
C PHE A 374 12.53 -15.00 15.98
N VAL A 375 11.83 -14.34 16.91
CA VAL A 375 11.86 -12.87 17.09
C VAL A 375 13.26 -12.28 17.30
N ARG A 376 14.19 -13.01 17.95
CA ARG A 376 15.58 -12.56 18.11
C ARG A 376 16.31 -12.35 16.78
N ARG A 377 15.89 -13.05 15.71
CA ARG A 377 16.44 -12.94 14.35
C ARG A 377 15.53 -12.14 13.43
N LEU A 378 14.22 -12.37 13.50
CA LEU A 378 13.23 -11.75 12.62
C LEU A 378 12.71 -10.41 13.14
N GLY A 379 13.07 -10.01 14.36
CA GLY A 379 12.70 -8.74 14.99
C GLY A 379 12.87 -7.52 14.09
N PRO A 380 14.06 -7.31 13.48
CA PRO A 380 14.29 -6.19 12.56
C PRO A 380 13.38 -6.19 11.32
N ALA A 381 12.86 -7.36 10.91
CA ALA A 381 11.99 -7.52 9.75
C ALA A 381 10.48 -7.39 10.09
N ALA A 382 10.11 -7.04 11.33
CA ALA A 382 8.70 -6.93 11.75
C ALA A 382 7.86 -6.03 10.85
N THR A 383 8.45 -4.98 10.28
CA THR A 383 7.77 -4.05 9.37
C THR A 383 7.77 -4.49 7.92
N VAL A 384 8.39 -5.63 7.57
CA VAL A 384 8.46 -6.17 6.21
C VAL A 384 7.56 -7.41 6.06
N LEU A 385 7.61 -8.30 7.05
CA LEU A 385 6.93 -9.61 7.01
C LEU A 385 5.43 -9.55 6.67
N PRO A 386 4.61 -8.63 7.22
CA PRO A 386 3.18 -8.61 6.95
C PRO A 386 2.87 -8.45 5.46
N TRP A 387 3.71 -7.72 4.73
CA TRP A 387 3.44 -7.35 3.34
C TRP A 387 3.64 -8.50 2.36
N LEU A 388 4.42 -9.51 2.75
CA LEU A 388 4.64 -10.71 1.93
C LEU A 388 3.34 -11.47 1.66
N ALA A 389 2.36 -11.40 2.57
CA ALA A 389 1.05 -12.01 2.39
C ALA A 389 0.30 -11.44 1.16
N PHE A 390 0.44 -10.14 0.91
CA PHE A 390 -0.24 -9.48 -0.21
C PHE A 390 0.29 -9.91 -1.57
N TRP A 391 1.48 -10.51 -1.65
CA TRP A 391 1.98 -11.13 -2.89
C TRP A 391 1.10 -12.31 -3.35
N LEU A 392 0.44 -12.99 -2.42
CA LEU A 392 -0.43 -14.13 -2.70
C LEU A 392 -1.91 -13.76 -2.78
N ALA A 393 -2.29 -12.53 -2.43
CA ALA A 393 -3.69 -12.11 -2.38
C ALA A 393 -4.33 -12.09 -3.78
N THR A 394 -5.64 -12.33 -3.84
CA THR A 394 -6.46 -12.22 -5.07
C THR A 394 -6.38 -10.83 -5.71
N ARG A 395 -6.25 -9.80 -4.86
CA ARG A 395 -5.82 -8.46 -5.24
C ARG A 395 -4.40 -8.25 -4.74
N SER A 396 -3.40 -8.38 -5.61
CA SER A 396 -1.97 -8.27 -5.27
C SER A 396 -1.38 -6.97 -5.82
N GLN A 397 -1.98 -5.83 -5.45
CA GLN A 397 -1.51 -4.54 -5.93
C GLN A 397 -0.13 -4.24 -5.37
N ASP A 398 0.79 -3.84 -6.25
CA ASP A 398 2.14 -3.40 -5.92
C ASP A 398 2.17 -2.28 -4.87
N GLY A 399 1.18 -1.39 -4.89
CA GLY A 399 0.96 -0.39 -3.86
C GLY A 399 0.98 -0.94 -2.43
N TYR A 400 0.50 -2.17 -2.17
CA TYR A 400 0.40 -2.71 -0.82
C TYR A 400 1.76 -2.93 -0.13
N TYR A 401 2.79 -3.30 -0.89
CA TYR A 401 4.13 -3.49 -0.34
C TYR A 401 5.07 -2.33 -0.66
N LEU A 402 4.91 -1.67 -1.83
CA LEU A 402 5.77 -0.55 -2.19
C LEU A 402 5.48 0.72 -1.37
N MET A 403 4.22 0.97 -0.99
CA MET A 403 3.87 2.13 -0.15
C MET A 403 4.48 2.07 1.24
N MET A 404 4.74 0.86 1.75
CA MET A 404 5.19 0.64 3.12
C MET A 404 6.73 0.66 3.25
N THR A 405 7.47 0.84 2.16
CA THR A 405 8.94 0.86 2.15
C THR A 405 9.57 1.92 3.08
N PRO A 406 8.98 3.11 3.34
CA PRO A 406 9.52 4.01 4.35
C PRO A 406 9.54 3.41 5.77
N LEU A 407 8.59 2.52 6.09
CA LEU A 407 8.55 1.81 7.38
C LEU A 407 9.68 0.78 7.48
N TRP A 408 10.11 0.20 6.35
CA TRP A 408 11.21 -0.75 6.30
C TRP A 408 12.53 -0.04 6.59
N LEU A 409 12.74 1.12 5.94
CA LEU A 409 13.88 1.99 6.22
C LEU A 409 13.90 2.42 7.70
N ALA A 410 12.78 2.92 8.21
CA ALA A 410 12.69 3.38 9.60
C ALA A 410 13.07 2.27 10.59
N ALA A 411 12.55 1.05 10.40
CA ALA A 411 12.87 -0.09 11.24
C ALA A 411 14.33 -0.55 11.07
N ALA A 412 14.85 -0.64 9.84
CA ALA A 412 16.23 -1.04 9.59
C ALA A 412 17.24 -0.13 10.30
N VAL A 413 16.96 1.18 10.36
CA VAL A 413 17.82 2.17 11.01
C VAL A 413 17.66 2.18 12.53
N THR A 414 16.46 1.92 13.05
CA THR A 414 16.13 2.23 14.46
C THR A 414 15.74 1.02 15.32
N ALA A 415 15.61 -0.16 14.72
CA ALA A 415 15.35 -1.44 15.37
C ALA A 415 16.47 -2.45 15.05
N PRO A 416 17.73 -2.19 15.45
CA PRO A 416 18.85 -3.08 15.17
C PRO A 416 18.68 -4.43 15.87
N ALA A 417 19.31 -5.48 15.33
CA ALA A 417 19.24 -6.85 15.87
C ALA A 417 19.62 -6.95 17.35
N ALA A 418 20.52 -6.07 17.83
CA ALA A 418 20.93 -6.00 19.23
C ALA A 418 19.77 -5.73 20.20
N GLU A 419 18.76 -4.95 19.81
CA GLU A 419 17.58 -4.67 20.65
C GLU A 419 16.72 -5.93 20.87
N PHE A 420 16.89 -6.96 20.03
CA PHE A 420 16.16 -8.21 20.11
C PHE A 420 16.95 -9.34 20.76
N ALA A 421 18.23 -9.16 21.09
CA ALA A 421 19.07 -10.22 21.64
C ALA A 421 18.48 -10.85 22.92
N GLY A 422 17.91 -10.01 23.78
CA GLY A 422 17.25 -10.41 25.02
C GLY A 422 15.78 -10.82 24.88
N ALA A 423 15.18 -10.71 23.68
CA ALA A 423 13.74 -10.93 23.51
C ALA A 423 13.33 -12.34 23.95
N TRP A 424 12.15 -12.45 24.56
CA TRP A 424 11.56 -13.73 24.92
C TRP A 424 11.20 -14.52 23.66
N GLN A 425 11.48 -15.81 23.68
CA GLN A 425 11.11 -16.75 22.63
C GLN A 425 10.48 -17.98 23.27
N PRO A 426 9.36 -18.48 22.73
CA PRO A 426 8.82 -19.76 23.14
C PRO A 426 9.79 -20.89 22.75
N PHE A 427 9.81 -21.96 23.55
CA PHE A 427 10.55 -23.20 23.26
C PHE A 427 12.08 -23.07 23.08
N THR A 428 12.70 -22.00 23.55
CA THR A 428 14.17 -21.79 23.49
C THR A 428 14.98 -22.99 23.95
N ARG A 429 14.55 -23.65 25.05
CA ARG A 429 15.20 -24.86 25.57
C ARG A 429 14.96 -26.11 24.72
N ARG A 430 13.76 -26.28 24.14
CA ARG A 430 13.43 -27.44 23.28
C ARG A 430 14.05 -27.33 21.88
N LEU A 431 14.33 -26.11 21.45
CA LEU A 431 15.03 -25.80 20.20
C LEU A 431 16.54 -25.56 20.41
N ALA A 432 17.08 -25.92 21.57
CA ALA A 432 18.51 -25.91 21.87
C ALA A 432 19.04 -27.35 21.86
N GLY A 433 20.07 -27.63 21.05
CA GLY A 433 20.65 -28.97 20.89
C GLY A 433 21.30 -29.18 19.53
N PRO A 434 21.93 -30.35 19.28
CA PRO A 434 22.59 -30.67 18.01
C PRO A 434 21.61 -30.64 16.81
N TYR A 435 20.33 -30.96 17.03
CA TYR A 435 19.28 -30.92 16.00
C TYR A 435 18.56 -29.57 15.87
N ARG A 436 19.11 -28.50 16.44
CA ARG A 436 18.51 -27.15 16.41
C ARG A 436 18.26 -26.63 15.00
N ARG A 437 19.23 -26.78 14.10
CA ARG A 437 19.13 -26.29 12.72
C ARG A 437 18.03 -27.03 11.94
N PRO A 438 18.00 -28.38 11.88
CA PRO A 438 16.92 -29.08 11.19
C PRO A 438 15.55 -28.82 11.81
N ALA A 439 15.41 -28.80 13.14
CA ALA A 439 14.13 -28.53 13.79
C ALA A 439 13.55 -27.15 13.42
N ARG A 440 14.41 -26.13 13.29
CA ARG A 440 13.99 -24.78 12.86
C ARG A 440 13.55 -24.73 11.41
N ILE A 441 14.25 -25.47 10.55
CA ILE A 441 13.88 -25.58 9.13
C ILE A 441 12.53 -26.30 9.03
N VAL A 442 12.35 -27.41 9.74
CA VAL A 442 11.08 -28.16 9.77
C VAL A 442 9.94 -27.27 10.27
N ALA A 443 10.13 -26.52 11.37
CA ALA A 443 9.12 -25.59 11.85
C ALA A 443 8.77 -24.50 10.81
N ALA A 444 9.77 -23.96 10.10
CA ALA A 444 9.55 -23.01 9.02
C ALA A 444 8.78 -23.62 7.85
N VAL A 445 9.16 -24.82 7.42
CA VAL A 445 8.48 -25.55 6.34
C VAL A 445 7.04 -25.84 6.73
N LEU A 446 6.78 -26.39 7.93
CA LEU A 446 5.44 -26.73 8.39
C LEU A 446 4.51 -25.50 8.52
N LEU A 447 5.05 -24.35 8.92
CA LEU A 447 4.27 -23.12 9.06
C LEU A 447 3.97 -22.44 7.73
N LEU A 448 4.80 -22.65 6.70
CA LEU A 448 4.64 -22.02 5.39
C LEU A 448 4.02 -22.95 4.34
N SER A 449 4.09 -24.27 4.53
CA SER A 449 3.58 -25.24 3.57
C SER A 449 2.08 -25.12 3.28
N PRO A 450 1.18 -24.78 4.24
CA PRO A 450 -0.23 -24.61 3.92
C PRO A 450 -0.46 -23.45 2.94
N ALA A 451 0.24 -22.34 3.12
CA ALA A 451 0.15 -21.20 2.20
C ALA A 451 0.67 -21.55 0.80
N LEU A 452 1.78 -22.27 0.72
CA LEU A 452 2.34 -22.74 -0.55
C LEU A 452 1.43 -23.74 -1.25
N ALA A 453 0.82 -24.66 -0.50
CA ALA A 453 -0.14 -25.62 -1.05
C ALA A 453 -1.38 -24.90 -1.60
N SER A 454 -1.96 -23.96 -0.84
CA SER A 454 -3.10 -23.16 -1.30
C SER A 454 -2.76 -22.32 -2.53
N ALA A 455 -1.59 -21.69 -2.54
CA ALA A 455 -1.10 -20.92 -3.68
C ALA A 455 -0.91 -21.79 -4.94
N ALA A 456 -0.34 -22.99 -4.78
CA ALA A 456 -0.19 -23.95 -5.86
C ALA A 456 -1.55 -24.41 -6.39
N LEU A 457 -2.47 -24.78 -5.51
CA LEU A 457 -3.84 -25.19 -5.89
C LEU A 457 -4.58 -24.09 -6.67
N ALA A 458 -4.42 -22.83 -6.28
CA ALA A 458 -5.00 -21.70 -6.99
C ALA A 458 -4.38 -21.54 -8.40
N ALA A 459 -3.05 -21.59 -8.47
CA ALA A 459 -2.29 -21.34 -9.70
C ALA A 459 -2.35 -22.50 -10.71
N THR A 460 -2.58 -23.73 -10.26
CA THR A 460 -2.75 -24.92 -11.11
C THR A 460 -4.21 -25.29 -11.36
N GLY A 461 -5.15 -24.43 -10.94
CA GLY A 461 -6.57 -24.59 -11.27
C GLY A 461 -6.80 -24.57 -12.78
N SER A 462 -7.93 -25.12 -13.22
CA SER A 462 -8.31 -25.16 -14.63
C SER A 462 -9.41 -24.15 -14.91
N PRO A 463 -9.44 -23.50 -16.08
CA PRO A 463 -10.56 -22.61 -16.42
C PRO A 463 -11.84 -23.44 -16.64
N PRO A 464 -12.93 -23.17 -15.91
CA PRO A 464 -14.16 -23.96 -16.01
C PRO A 464 -14.98 -23.65 -17.28
N LEU A 465 -14.76 -22.51 -17.93
CA LEU A 465 -15.47 -22.12 -19.14
C LEU A 465 -14.55 -22.19 -20.35
N ARG A 466 -14.83 -23.12 -21.27
CA ARG A 466 -14.21 -23.14 -22.59
C ARG A 466 -14.94 -22.17 -23.50
N MET A 467 -14.19 -21.29 -24.14
CA MET A 467 -14.74 -20.22 -24.97
C MET A 467 -14.16 -20.29 -26.36
N GLU A 468 -15.04 -20.24 -27.35
CA GLU A 468 -14.70 -20.16 -28.77
C GLU A 468 -15.34 -18.90 -29.35
N VAL A 469 -14.51 -18.01 -29.89
CA VAL A 469 -15.00 -16.80 -30.57
C VAL A 469 -15.51 -17.21 -31.94
N THR A 470 -16.84 -17.20 -32.13
CA THR A 470 -17.47 -17.63 -33.39
C THR A 470 -17.67 -16.50 -34.37
N SER A 471 -17.86 -15.26 -33.89
CA SER A 471 -17.88 -14.09 -34.76
C SER A 471 -17.44 -12.81 -34.03
N VAL A 472 -16.81 -11.90 -34.77
CA VAL A 472 -16.44 -10.55 -34.30
C VAL A 472 -16.99 -9.54 -35.28
N ARG A 473 -17.82 -8.61 -34.80
CA ARG A 473 -18.21 -7.43 -35.58
C ARG A 473 -17.32 -6.27 -35.19
N HIS A 474 -16.52 -5.79 -36.14
CA HIS A 474 -15.60 -4.68 -35.91
C HIS A 474 -15.61 -3.70 -37.11
N GLY A 475 -15.30 -2.45 -36.84
CA GLY A 475 -14.84 -1.48 -37.84
C GLY A 475 -13.31 -1.43 -37.88
N VAL A 476 -12.77 -0.38 -38.48
CA VAL A 476 -11.30 -0.21 -38.67
C VAL A 476 -10.55 -0.13 -37.34
N ARG A 477 -11.14 0.50 -36.31
CA ARG A 477 -10.51 0.71 -35.00
C ARG A 477 -11.39 0.37 -33.82
N THR A 478 -12.51 -0.31 -34.04
CA THR A 478 -13.52 -0.53 -33.01
C THR A 478 -14.14 -1.91 -33.12
N LEU A 479 -14.34 -2.60 -32.01
CA LEU A 479 -15.15 -3.81 -31.90
C LEU A 479 -16.53 -3.40 -31.36
N SER A 480 -17.61 -3.78 -32.04
CA SER A 480 -18.99 -3.43 -31.64
C SER A 480 -19.80 -4.63 -31.15
N ARG A 481 -19.44 -5.85 -31.56
CA ARG A 481 -20.11 -7.07 -31.13
C ARG A 481 -19.17 -8.27 -31.13
N LEU A 482 -19.38 -9.17 -30.18
CA LEU A 482 -18.64 -10.42 -30.05
C LEU A 482 -19.64 -11.56 -29.85
N THR A 483 -19.58 -12.60 -30.68
CA THR A 483 -20.35 -13.83 -30.49
C THR A 483 -19.42 -14.95 -30.09
N LEU A 484 -19.81 -15.67 -29.04
CA LEU A 484 -19.03 -16.71 -28.41
C LEU A 484 -19.85 -17.96 -28.25
N ARG A 485 -19.24 -19.12 -28.45
CA ARG A 485 -19.74 -20.38 -27.91
C ARG A 485 -19.02 -20.64 -26.59
N VAL A 486 -19.78 -20.83 -25.52
CA VAL A 486 -19.26 -21.04 -24.17
C VAL A 486 -19.75 -22.39 -23.66
N THR A 487 -18.82 -23.25 -23.28
CA THR A 487 -19.09 -24.56 -22.67
C THR A 487 -18.62 -24.54 -21.23
N ASN A 488 -19.52 -24.80 -20.30
CA ASN A 488 -19.18 -25.06 -18.92
C ASN A 488 -18.70 -26.51 -18.79
N SER A 489 -17.47 -26.72 -18.35
CA SER A 489 -16.93 -28.05 -18.08
C SER A 489 -16.90 -28.40 -16.58
N ASP A 490 -17.41 -27.52 -15.74
CA ASP A 490 -17.51 -27.71 -14.30
C ASP A 490 -18.79 -28.43 -13.91
N ASP A 491 -18.81 -28.95 -12.69
CA ASP A 491 -19.96 -29.65 -12.09
C ASP A 491 -21.00 -28.67 -11.52
N ASP A 492 -20.64 -27.39 -11.37
CA ASP A 492 -21.53 -26.33 -10.89
C ASP A 492 -22.14 -25.51 -12.03
N ALA A 493 -23.33 -24.97 -11.81
CA ALA A 493 -23.91 -23.97 -12.70
C ALA A 493 -23.22 -22.62 -12.50
N LEU A 494 -22.80 -21.97 -13.60
CA LEU A 494 -21.98 -20.77 -13.56
C LEU A 494 -22.72 -19.56 -14.15
N THR A 495 -22.58 -18.39 -13.50
CA THR A 495 -23.12 -17.12 -14.00
C THR A 495 -21.96 -16.27 -14.55
N PRO A 496 -21.72 -16.28 -15.88
CA PRO A 496 -20.55 -15.64 -16.47
C PRO A 496 -20.70 -14.12 -16.65
N HIS A 497 -19.64 -13.37 -16.31
CA HIS A 497 -19.54 -11.93 -16.55
C HIS A 497 -18.32 -11.61 -17.42
N PHE A 498 -18.56 -11.02 -18.60
CA PHE A 498 -17.58 -10.92 -19.68
C PHE A 498 -16.91 -9.55 -19.76
N THR A 499 -15.59 -9.51 -19.89
CA THR A 499 -14.81 -8.27 -20.11
C THR A 499 -13.61 -8.51 -21.03
N LEU A 500 -13.07 -7.43 -21.62
CA LEU A 500 -11.83 -7.46 -22.40
C LEU A 500 -10.69 -6.78 -21.66
N THR A 501 -9.48 -7.28 -21.86
CA THR A 501 -8.24 -6.74 -21.28
C THR A 501 -7.14 -6.60 -22.34
N ARG A 502 -6.23 -5.64 -22.15
CA ARG A 502 -5.02 -5.41 -22.98
C ARG A 502 -3.73 -5.41 -22.15
N GLY A 503 -3.84 -5.78 -20.88
CA GLY A 503 -2.82 -5.61 -19.85
C GLY A 503 -3.48 -5.67 -18.48
N GLN A 504 -2.94 -4.91 -17.52
CA GLN A 504 -3.41 -4.89 -16.13
C GLN A 504 -4.78 -4.23 -15.93
N GLY A 505 -5.18 -3.33 -16.82
CA GLY A 505 -6.49 -2.68 -16.78
C GLY A 505 -7.59 -3.59 -17.31
N MET A 506 -8.76 -3.51 -16.67
CA MET A 506 -9.96 -4.24 -17.07
C MET A 506 -10.97 -3.27 -17.68
N TYR A 507 -11.50 -3.63 -18.85
CA TYR A 507 -12.59 -2.86 -19.44
C TYR A 507 -13.87 -3.08 -18.64
N PRO A 508 -14.82 -2.12 -18.65
CA PRO A 508 -16.14 -2.37 -18.11
C PRO A 508 -16.79 -3.64 -18.71
N TYR A 509 -17.55 -4.36 -17.90
CA TYR A 509 -18.29 -5.56 -18.29
C TYR A 509 -19.17 -5.32 -19.51
N PHE A 510 -19.16 -6.29 -20.42
CA PHE A 510 -19.98 -6.32 -21.61
C PHE A 510 -21.42 -6.71 -21.25
N SER A 511 -22.39 -6.10 -21.92
CA SER A 511 -23.78 -6.53 -21.82
C SER A 511 -24.00 -7.81 -22.63
N VAL A 512 -24.69 -8.78 -22.05
CA VAL A 512 -25.18 -9.98 -22.75
C VAL A 512 -26.48 -9.62 -23.46
N LEU A 513 -26.48 -9.63 -24.79
CA LEU A 513 -27.67 -9.40 -25.62
C LEU A 513 -28.48 -10.67 -25.83
N ARG A 514 -27.78 -11.81 -25.94
CA ARG A 514 -28.36 -13.15 -26.13
C ARG A 514 -27.50 -14.18 -25.40
N GLY A 515 -28.13 -15.19 -24.81
CA GLY A 515 -27.49 -16.25 -24.03
C GLY A 515 -28.13 -16.36 -22.64
N PRO A 516 -27.98 -17.51 -21.95
CA PRO A 516 -28.54 -17.67 -20.61
C PRO A 516 -27.70 -16.92 -19.57
N THR A 517 -28.35 -16.32 -18.57
CA THR A 517 -27.66 -15.66 -17.45
C THR A 517 -26.81 -16.64 -16.66
N THR A 518 -27.31 -17.86 -16.46
CA THR A 518 -26.60 -18.95 -15.79
C THR A 518 -26.48 -20.12 -16.77
N LEU A 519 -25.26 -20.60 -16.96
CA LEU A 519 -24.93 -21.76 -17.78
C LEU A 519 -24.87 -23.00 -16.87
N PRO A 520 -25.78 -23.98 -17.04
CA PRO A 520 -25.74 -25.20 -16.24
C PRO A 520 -24.41 -25.94 -16.36
N ALA A 521 -24.14 -26.81 -15.38
CA ALA A 521 -23.02 -27.74 -15.42
C ALA A 521 -23.00 -28.52 -16.74
N HIS A 522 -21.82 -28.71 -17.33
CA HIS A 522 -21.62 -29.46 -18.58
C HIS A 522 -22.39 -28.95 -19.81
N ALA A 523 -23.02 -27.77 -19.72
CA ALA A 523 -23.85 -27.22 -20.79
C ALA A 523 -23.06 -26.30 -21.73
N THR A 524 -23.58 -26.12 -22.94
CA THR A 524 -23.02 -25.20 -23.94
C THR A 524 -24.08 -24.21 -24.40
N ALA A 525 -23.72 -22.93 -24.47
CA ALA A 525 -24.59 -21.88 -24.98
C ALA A 525 -23.84 -20.89 -25.87
N THR A 526 -24.59 -20.19 -26.73
CA THR A 526 -24.06 -19.09 -27.52
C THR A 526 -24.39 -17.76 -26.85
N TYR A 527 -23.37 -16.94 -26.65
CA TYR A 527 -23.46 -15.60 -26.09
C TYR A 527 -23.21 -14.55 -27.15
N GLU A 528 -24.04 -13.52 -27.17
CA GLU A 528 -23.84 -12.31 -27.97
C GLU A 528 -23.57 -11.14 -27.05
N LEU A 529 -22.40 -10.53 -27.17
CA LEU A 529 -21.91 -9.51 -26.25
C LEU A 529 -21.78 -8.15 -26.93
N ARG A 530 -22.08 -7.09 -26.19
CA ARG A 530 -21.93 -5.70 -26.61
C ARG A 530 -21.08 -4.92 -25.60
N PRO A 531 -20.06 -4.16 -26.04
CA PRO A 531 -19.35 -3.25 -25.16
C PRO A 531 -20.30 -2.21 -24.54
N PRO A 532 -20.10 -1.77 -23.29
CA PRO A 532 -20.98 -0.82 -22.60
C PRO A 532 -21.19 0.51 -23.37
N ALA A 533 -20.16 1.05 -23.99
CA ALA A 533 -20.27 2.26 -24.83
C ALA A 533 -20.67 1.97 -26.29
N GLY A 534 -21.16 0.75 -26.58
CA GLY A 534 -21.49 0.28 -27.94
C GLY A 534 -20.28 -0.08 -28.81
N ALA A 535 -19.09 0.43 -28.47
CA ALA A 535 -17.84 0.16 -29.16
C ALA A 535 -16.65 0.04 -28.18
N TYR A 536 -15.72 -0.85 -28.51
CA TYR A 536 -14.44 -1.05 -27.83
C TYR A 536 -13.30 -0.69 -28.79
N ALA A 537 -12.51 0.34 -28.47
CA ALA A 537 -11.52 0.90 -29.40
C ALA A 537 -10.29 0.00 -29.56
N LEU A 538 -10.17 -0.82 -30.59
CA LEU A 538 -9.11 -1.82 -30.78
C LEU A 538 -7.69 -1.26 -30.56
N PRO A 539 -6.78 -2.04 -29.94
CA PRO A 539 -5.38 -1.64 -29.77
C PRO A 539 -4.60 -1.60 -31.08
N GLU A 540 -3.37 -1.10 -31.00
CA GLU A 540 -2.41 -1.16 -32.10
C GLU A 540 -2.07 -2.61 -32.50
N PRO A 541 -1.64 -2.84 -33.76
CA PRO A 541 -1.23 -4.17 -34.23
C PRO A 541 -0.18 -4.81 -33.30
N GLY A 542 -0.35 -6.10 -33.02
CA GLY A 542 0.57 -6.89 -32.18
C GLY A 542 0.23 -6.91 -30.69
N GLN A 543 -0.72 -6.08 -30.21
CA GLN A 543 -1.22 -6.19 -28.84
C GLN A 543 -2.31 -7.25 -28.71
N ARG A 544 -2.16 -8.14 -27.72
CA ARG A 544 -3.16 -9.21 -27.45
C ARG A 544 -4.39 -8.64 -26.77
N ILE A 545 -5.57 -9.07 -27.22
CA ILE A 545 -6.85 -8.78 -26.58
C ILE A 545 -7.32 -10.06 -25.91
N ARG A 546 -7.47 -10.04 -24.59
CA ARG A 546 -7.93 -11.20 -23.84
C ARG A 546 -9.34 -11.00 -23.34
N LEU A 547 -10.24 -11.87 -23.78
CA LEU A 547 -11.56 -12.04 -23.17
C LEU A 547 -11.38 -12.73 -21.83
N ARG A 548 -11.98 -12.16 -20.79
CA ARG A 548 -12.00 -12.70 -19.44
C ARG A 548 -13.44 -12.85 -18.98
N VAL A 549 -13.71 -13.96 -18.31
CA VAL A 549 -15.02 -14.30 -17.76
C VAL A 549 -14.85 -14.66 -16.31
N PHE A 550 -15.57 -13.91 -15.46
CA PHE A 550 -15.62 -14.13 -14.02
C PHE A 550 -16.94 -14.74 -13.61
N THR A 551 -16.91 -15.55 -12.55
CA THR A 551 -18.08 -16.06 -11.84
C THR A 551 -17.89 -15.83 -10.34
N SER A 552 -18.97 -15.72 -9.59
CA SER A 552 -18.93 -15.43 -8.15
C SER A 552 -19.11 -16.64 -7.24
N SER A 553 -19.74 -17.72 -7.72
CA SER A 553 -19.97 -18.95 -6.93
C SER A 553 -19.98 -20.17 -7.84
N PRO A 554 -18.89 -20.98 -7.85
CA PRO A 554 -17.58 -20.68 -7.25
C PRO A 554 -16.92 -19.43 -7.88
N GLN A 555 -15.94 -18.84 -7.18
CA GLN A 555 -15.17 -17.73 -7.73
C GLN A 555 -14.16 -18.25 -8.75
N THR A 556 -14.42 -18.01 -10.04
CA THR A 556 -13.58 -18.54 -11.13
C THR A 556 -13.19 -17.48 -12.15
N LEU A 557 -12.15 -17.77 -12.91
CA LEU A 557 -11.70 -17.00 -14.06
C LEU A 557 -11.51 -17.97 -15.22
N SER A 558 -12.06 -17.62 -16.37
CA SER A 558 -11.73 -18.24 -17.66
C SER A 558 -11.34 -17.16 -18.66
N SER A 559 -10.33 -17.44 -19.48
CA SER A 559 -9.77 -16.49 -20.43
C SER A 559 -9.55 -17.12 -21.80
N ALA A 560 -9.78 -16.34 -22.85
CA ALA A 560 -9.48 -16.71 -24.24
C ALA A 560 -8.93 -15.50 -24.99
N ASP A 561 -8.02 -15.74 -25.94
CA ASP A 561 -7.54 -14.68 -26.82
C ASP A 561 -8.59 -14.38 -27.90
N VAL A 562 -8.85 -13.10 -28.12
CA VAL A 562 -9.72 -12.64 -29.20
C VAL A 562 -8.85 -12.45 -30.43
N THR A 563 -8.98 -13.37 -31.39
CA THR A 563 -8.34 -13.22 -32.69
C THR A 563 -9.22 -12.33 -33.56
N LEU A 564 -8.69 -11.18 -33.96
CA LEU A 564 -9.34 -10.37 -34.97
C LEU A 564 -9.05 -10.97 -36.34
N PRO A 565 -10.04 -11.05 -37.25
CA PRO A 565 -9.75 -11.37 -38.64
C PRO A 565 -8.68 -10.40 -39.15
N THR A 566 -7.55 -10.92 -39.64
CA THR A 566 -6.57 -10.11 -40.36
C THR A 566 -7.29 -9.43 -41.52
N ALA A 567 -7.22 -8.10 -41.56
CA ALA A 567 -7.76 -7.30 -42.65
C ALA A 567 -7.07 -7.62 -43.98
#